data_AF-A0AAV0N108-F1
#
_entry.id   AF-A0AAV0N108-F1
#
_cell.length_a   1.000
_cell.length_b   1.000
_cell.length_c   1.000
_cell.angle_alpha   90.00
_cell.angle_beta   90.00
_cell.angle_gamma   90.00
#
_symmetry.space_group_name_H-M   'P 1'
#
loop_
_entity.id
_entity.type
_entity.pdbx_description
1 polymer ?
#
loop_
_entity_poly.entity_id
_entity_poly.type
_entity_poly.pdbx_seq_one_letter_code
_entity_poly.pdbx_strand_id
1 'polypeptide(L)'
;ISNYFRFSSTPLAKLARVFRKPSRYAVEIKEPGTHMVRLHFDPFVSSNFDLREARFHVLVDNYVALSNFTVSDTLVKEYLVWVSQNKLVITIVPTQKGKLGFVNAIEVLSAPKDLIPDTATLVRDGEETRESYGELNYSG
;
A
#
# COMPACT_ATOMS: atom_id res chain seq x y z
N ILE A 1 13.82 -9.28 -21.08
CA ILE A 1 13.22 -7.97 -21.46
C ILE A 1 12.82 -7.29 -20.16
N SER A 2 13.72 -6.46 -19.62
CA SER A 2 13.51 -5.75 -18.35
C SER A 2 12.76 -4.45 -18.63
N ASN A 3 11.42 -4.48 -18.51
CA ASN A 3 10.65 -3.25 -18.50
C ASN A 3 10.65 -2.70 -17.07
N TYR A 4 11.54 -1.74 -16.85
CA TYR A 4 11.38 -0.74 -15.81
C TYR A 4 9.98 -0.12 -15.99
N PHE A 5 9.02 -0.51 -15.15
CA PHE A 5 7.85 0.31 -14.88
C PHE A 5 8.32 1.55 -14.13
N ARG A 6 8.89 2.52 -14.87
CA ARG A 6 8.80 3.92 -14.46
C ARG A 6 7.30 4.22 -14.43
N PHE A 7 6.73 4.34 -13.23
CA PHE A 7 5.40 4.88 -13.09
C PHE A 7 5.33 6.19 -13.88
N SER A 8 4.32 6.25 -14.73
CA SER A 8 4.12 7.22 -15.79
C SER A 8 4.30 8.66 -15.31
N SER A 9 4.84 9.49 -16.20
CA SER A 9 4.92 10.95 -16.11
C SER A 9 3.51 11.58 -16.14
N THR A 10 2.70 11.34 -15.12
CA THR A 10 1.43 12.03 -14.93
C THR A 10 1.67 13.40 -14.27
N PRO A 11 0.90 14.45 -14.62
CA PRO A 11 1.02 15.76 -13.98
C PRO A 11 0.88 15.74 -12.45
N LEU A 12 0.21 14.70 -11.91
CA LEU A 12 -0.03 14.53 -10.48
C LEU A 12 1.26 14.29 -9.68
N ALA A 13 2.29 13.67 -10.27
CA ALA A 13 3.57 13.45 -9.59
C ALA A 13 4.29 14.76 -9.22
N LYS A 14 4.03 15.85 -9.96
CA LYS A 14 4.64 17.17 -9.70
C LYS A 14 3.88 18.04 -8.70
N LEU A 15 2.75 17.56 -8.17
CA LEU A 15 1.99 18.28 -7.16
C LEU A 15 2.04 17.51 -5.84
N ALA A 16 2.15 18.26 -4.75
CA ALA A 16 2.06 17.71 -3.41
C ALA A 16 1.13 18.59 -2.56
N ARG A 17 0.31 17.95 -1.73
CA ARG A 17 -0.37 18.68 -0.65
C ARG A 17 0.51 18.67 0.57
N VAL A 18 0.72 19.85 1.15
CA VAL A 18 1.57 20.06 2.33
C VAL A 18 0.69 20.32 3.56
N PHE A 19 1.06 19.73 4.69
CA PHE A 19 0.36 19.85 5.97
C PHE A 19 1.31 20.38 7.02
N ARG A 20 0.93 21.48 7.68
CA ARG A 20 1.67 22.06 8.83
C ARG A 20 1.04 21.71 10.18
N LYS A 21 -0.12 21.05 10.16
CA LYS A 21 -0.88 20.60 11.32
C LYS A 21 -1.52 19.24 11.01
N PRO A 22 -1.89 18.45 12.03
CA PRO A 22 -2.64 17.22 11.82
C PRO A 22 -3.85 17.46 10.92
N SER A 23 -3.97 16.70 9.84
CA SER A 23 -4.99 16.88 8.80
C SER A 23 -5.54 15.54 8.35
N ARG A 24 -6.83 15.48 8.02
CA ARG A 24 -7.57 14.25 7.72
C ARG A 24 -8.12 14.27 6.30
N TYR A 25 -8.07 13.12 5.63
CA TYR A 25 -8.80 12.79 4.42
C TYR A 25 -9.80 11.70 4.74
N ALA A 26 -11.06 11.93 4.40
CA ALA A 26 -12.10 10.92 4.51
C ALA A 26 -12.51 10.49 3.10
N VAL A 27 -12.41 9.19 2.84
CA VAL A 27 -12.86 8.57 1.60
C VAL A 27 -14.11 7.77 1.91
N GLU A 28 -15.17 7.98 1.14
CA GLU A 28 -16.40 7.20 1.27
C GLU A 28 -16.18 5.80 0.70
N ILE A 29 -16.54 4.79 1.50
CA ILE A 29 -16.45 3.39 1.15
C ILE A 29 -17.86 2.88 0.88
N LYS A 30 -18.07 2.39 -0.34
CA LYS A 30 -19.38 1.89 -0.79
C LYS A 30 -19.69 0.50 -0.25
N GLU A 31 -18.68 -0.35 -0.20
CA GLU A 31 -18.82 -1.74 0.25
C GLU A 31 -17.78 -2.05 1.32
N PRO A 32 -18.21 -2.56 2.50
CA PRO A 32 -17.29 -3.09 3.49
C PRO A 32 -16.43 -4.21 2.92
N GLY A 33 -15.18 -4.30 3.37
CA GLY A 33 -14.25 -5.33 2.94
C GLY A 33 -12.80 -4.86 2.93
N THR A 34 -11.95 -5.59 2.23
CA THR A 34 -10.54 -5.22 2.05
C THR A 34 -10.41 -4.14 0.99
N HIS A 35 -9.68 -3.08 1.31
CA HIS A 35 -9.32 -2.00 0.40
C HIS A 35 -7.81 -1.86 0.37
N MET A 36 -7.25 -1.58 -0.81
CA MET A 36 -5.87 -1.21 -0.97
C MET A 36 -5.74 0.32 -0.89
N VAL A 37 -4.86 0.78 0.01
CA VAL A 37 -4.48 2.20 0.13
C VAL A 37 -3.08 2.36 -0.42
N ARG A 38 -2.93 3.25 -1.42
CA ARG A 38 -1.62 3.65 -1.95
C ARG A 38 -1.33 5.10 -1.61
N LEU A 39 -0.15 5.33 -1.04
CA LEU A 39 0.35 6.66 -0.73
C LEU A 39 1.58 6.94 -1.60
N HIS A 40 1.51 8.00 -2.39
CA HIS A 40 2.59 8.42 -3.28
C HIS A 40 3.36 9.59 -2.66
N PHE A 41 4.68 9.43 -2.59
CA PHE A 41 5.60 10.45 -2.13
C PHE A 41 6.66 10.69 -3.20
N ASP A 42 6.81 11.93 -3.62
CA ASP A 42 7.90 12.38 -4.48
C ASP A 42 8.43 13.69 -3.88
N PRO A 43 9.52 13.66 -3.09
CA PRO A 43 10.01 14.83 -2.40
C PRO A 43 10.73 15.77 -3.39
N PHE A 44 10.27 17.02 -3.46
CA PHE A 44 10.89 18.07 -4.25
C PHE A 44 10.95 19.38 -3.48
N VAL A 45 11.75 20.33 -3.98
CA VAL A 45 11.78 21.70 -3.48
C VAL A 45 10.85 22.55 -4.34
N SER A 46 9.97 23.33 -3.71
CA SER A 46 9.10 24.27 -4.40
C SER A 46 8.87 25.52 -3.56
N SER A 47 9.25 26.68 -4.12
CA SER A 47 9.14 28.00 -3.49
C SER A 47 9.61 28.02 -2.04
N ASN A 48 8.69 27.93 -1.08
CA ASN A 48 8.94 28.03 0.37
C ASN A 48 8.90 26.68 1.09
N PHE A 49 8.86 25.57 0.34
CA PHE A 49 8.75 24.23 0.88
C PHE A 49 9.88 23.36 0.37
N ASP A 50 10.64 22.79 1.31
CA ASP A 50 11.54 21.68 1.05
C ASP A 50 10.88 20.41 1.58
N LEU A 51 10.33 19.59 0.67
CA LEU A 51 9.64 18.36 1.06
C LEU A 51 10.62 17.27 1.52
N ARG A 52 11.92 17.43 1.27
CA ARG A 52 12.96 16.49 1.73
C ARG A 52 13.19 16.58 3.23
N GLU A 53 12.85 17.73 3.84
CA GLU A 53 12.91 17.96 5.29
C GLU A 53 11.64 17.48 6.02
N ALA A 54 10.65 16.96 5.28
CA ALA A 54 9.40 16.48 5.85
C ALA A 54 9.64 15.33 6.82
N ARG A 55 9.02 15.41 8.00
CA ARG A 55 9.01 14.32 8.97
C ARG A 55 7.67 14.23 9.66
N PHE A 56 6.94 13.15 9.45
CA PHE A 56 5.53 13.03 9.85
C PHE A 56 5.10 11.59 10.11
N HIS A 57 3.92 11.41 10.71
CA HIS A 57 3.24 10.12 10.80
C HIS A 57 2.09 10.07 9.81
N VAL A 58 1.74 8.88 9.35
CA VAL A 58 0.50 8.61 8.62
C VAL A 58 -0.29 7.56 9.37
N LEU A 59 -1.56 7.88 9.63
CA LEU A 59 -2.51 6.93 10.21
C LEU A 59 -3.56 6.58 9.18
N VAL A 60 -3.98 5.31 9.16
CA VAL A 60 -5.11 4.80 8.38
C VAL A 60 -6.10 4.20 9.37
N ASP A 61 -7.32 4.74 9.46
CA ASP A 61 -8.34 4.38 10.46
C ASP A 61 -7.81 4.30 11.91
N ASN A 62 -6.94 5.26 12.26
CA ASN A 62 -6.24 5.40 13.55
C ASN A 62 -5.09 4.40 13.81
N TYR A 63 -4.82 3.47 12.90
CA TYR A 63 -3.61 2.64 12.96
C TYR A 63 -2.43 3.39 12.34
N VAL A 64 -1.27 3.33 12.99
CA VAL A 64 -0.05 3.99 12.49
C VAL A 64 0.52 3.16 11.33
N ALA A 65 0.30 3.63 10.10
CA ALA A 65 0.83 3.02 8.89
C ALA A 65 2.28 3.43 8.62
N LEU A 66 2.62 4.69 8.93
CA LEU A 66 3.97 5.24 8.86
C LEU A 66 4.25 6.02 10.13
N SER A 67 5.35 5.69 10.82
CA SER A 67 5.78 6.38 12.03
C SER A 67 7.07 7.15 11.77
N ASN A 68 7.10 8.43 12.17
CA ASN A 68 8.32 9.23 12.14
C ASN A 68 9.01 9.20 10.76
N PHE A 69 8.19 9.22 9.71
CA PHE A 69 8.57 8.92 8.34
C PHE A 69 9.24 10.12 7.67
N THR A 70 10.30 9.83 6.93
CA THR A 70 11.06 10.72 6.05
C THR A 70 11.25 10.01 4.72
N VAL A 71 11.42 10.75 3.63
CA VAL A 71 11.57 10.18 2.28
C VAL A 71 12.53 11.03 1.46
N SER A 72 13.53 10.39 0.85
CA SER A 72 14.56 11.04 0.04
C SER A 72 14.29 10.97 -1.46
N ASP A 73 13.55 9.94 -1.90
CA ASP A 73 13.32 9.61 -3.31
C ASP A 73 11.85 9.24 -3.53
N THR A 74 11.42 9.18 -4.80
CA THR A 74 10.07 8.76 -5.14
C THR A 74 9.73 7.38 -4.56
N LEU A 75 8.66 7.30 -3.78
CA LEU A 75 8.24 6.10 -3.07
C LEU A 75 6.72 5.94 -3.07
N VAL A 76 6.27 4.70 -3.29
CA VAL A 76 4.87 4.30 -3.09
C VAL A 76 4.79 3.35 -1.90
N LYS A 77 3.83 3.59 -1.01
CA LYS A 77 3.49 2.69 0.11
C LYS A 77 2.10 2.13 -0.10
N GLU A 78 1.97 0.81 -0.01
CA GLU A 78 0.73 0.08 -0.23
C GLU A 78 0.32 -0.66 1.05
N TYR A 79 -0.97 -0.62 1.38
CA TYR A 79 -1.54 -1.30 2.54
C TYR A 79 -2.87 -1.94 2.16
N LEU A 80 -3.10 -3.19 2.57
CA LEU A 80 -4.42 -3.80 2.57
C LEU A 80 -5.06 -3.55 3.92
N VAL A 81 -6.21 -2.87 3.92
CA VAL A 81 -6.94 -2.51 5.13
C VAL A 81 -8.36 -3.04 5.06
N TRP A 82 -8.79 -3.72 6.12
CA TRP A 82 -10.19 -4.09 6.26
C TRP A 82 -10.99 -2.89 6.77
N VAL A 83 -11.98 -2.45 5.99
CA VAL A 83 -12.86 -1.34 6.36
C VAL A 83 -14.27 -1.89 6.55
N SER A 84 -14.76 -1.85 7.80
CA SER A 84 -16.12 -2.28 8.14
C SER A 84 -17.15 -1.14 8.09
N GLN A 85 -16.67 0.10 8.02
CA GLN A 85 -17.49 1.31 8.02
C GLN A 85 -17.63 1.91 6.61
N ASN A 86 -18.54 2.87 6.45
CA ASN A 86 -18.74 3.59 5.19
C ASN A 86 -17.67 4.66 4.90
N LYS A 87 -16.62 4.76 5.71
CA LYS A 87 -15.54 5.74 5.56
C LYS A 87 -14.19 5.14 5.95
N LEU A 88 -13.18 5.49 5.16
CA LEU A 88 -11.77 5.27 5.46
C LEU A 88 -11.11 6.63 5.71
N VAL A 89 -10.40 6.77 6.83
CA VAL A 89 -9.77 8.03 7.23
C VAL A 89 -8.25 7.91 7.22
N ILE A 90 -7.61 8.75 6.41
CA ILE A 90 -6.16 8.89 6.35
C ILE A 90 -5.77 10.19 7.04
N THR A 91 -4.90 10.12 8.05
CA THR A 91 -4.46 11.29 8.82
C THR A 91 -2.97 11.50 8.66
N ILE A 92 -2.58 12.70 8.23
CA ILE A 92 -1.17 13.13 8.14
C ILE A 92 -0.85 13.98 9.37
N VAL A 93 0.18 13.61 10.12
CA VAL A 93 0.55 14.25 11.39
C VAL A 93 2.01 14.70 11.32
N PRO A 94 2.29 15.98 11.00
CA PRO A 94 3.65 16.53 11.04
C PRO A 94 4.26 16.39 12.44
N THR A 95 5.54 15.99 12.50
CA THR A 95 6.29 16.00 13.77
C THR A 95 6.76 17.42 14.09
N GLN A 96 7.03 17.70 15.37
CA GLN A 96 7.61 18.97 15.80
C GLN A 96 8.95 19.27 15.11
N LYS A 97 9.76 18.23 14.85
CA LYS A 97 11.07 18.35 14.18
C LYS A 97 10.96 18.62 12.68
N GLY A 98 10.07 17.91 11.99
CA GLY A 98 9.89 18.05 10.53
C GLY A 98 9.09 19.27 10.11
N LYS A 99 8.28 19.86 11.01
CA LYS A 99 7.41 21.03 10.81
C LYS A 99 6.32 20.88 9.73
N LEU A 100 6.44 19.90 8.83
CA LEU A 100 5.48 19.58 7.79
C LEU A 100 5.42 18.07 7.50
N GLY A 101 4.31 17.67 6.91
CA GLY A 101 4.16 16.42 6.17
C GLY A 101 3.59 16.69 4.79
N PHE A 102 3.66 15.72 3.89
CA PHE A 102 3.12 15.87 2.55
C PHE A 102 2.63 14.54 1.98
N VAL A 103 1.84 14.63 0.92
CA VAL A 103 1.49 13.52 0.04
C VAL A 103 1.29 14.04 -1.37
N ASN A 104 1.77 13.32 -2.38
CA ASN A 104 1.56 13.67 -3.78
C ASN A 104 0.20 13.15 -4.26
N ALA A 105 -0.10 11.89 -3.95
CA ALA A 105 -1.38 11.27 -4.27
C ALA A 105 -1.78 10.23 -3.22
N ILE A 106 -3.09 10.06 -3.07
CA ILE A 106 -3.71 8.99 -2.27
C ILE A 106 -4.66 8.25 -3.21
N GLU A 107 -4.46 6.95 -3.34
CA GLU A 107 -5.38 6.06 -4.06
C GLU A 107 -6.03 5.09 -3.07
N VAL A 108 -7.33 4.85 -3.25
CA VAL A 108 -8.09 3.85 -2.49
C VAL A 108 -8.82 2.98 -3.50
N LEU A 109 -8.53 1.69 -3.51
CA LEU A 109 -9.04 0.72 -4.47
C LEU A 109 -9.66 -0.46 -3.72
N SER A 110 -10.91 -0.80 -3.99
CA SER A 110 -11.52 -2.01 -3.43
C SER A 110 -10.78 -3.25 -3.91
N ALA A 111 -10.39 -4.13 -2.99
CA ALA A 111 -9.84 -5.43 -3.35
C ALA A 111 -10.97 -6.38 -3.78
N PRO A 112 -10.70 -7.32 -4.71
CA PRO A 112 -11.59 -8.44 -4.94
C PRO A 112 -11.80 -9.24 -3.65
N LYS A 113 -13.01 -9.79 -3.46
CA LYS A 113 -13.35 -10.59 -2.27
C LYS A 113 -12.47 -11.84 -2.13
N ASP A 114 -11.95 -12.36 -3.24
CA ASP A 114 -11.16 -13.59 -3.30
C ASP A 114 -9.63 -13.34 -3.33
N LEU A 115 -9.17 -12.14 -2.92
CA LEU A 115 -7.75 -11.76 -3.00
C LEU A 115 -6.83 -12.62 -2.10
N ILE A 116 -7.33 -13.03 -0.93
CA ILE A 116 -6.62 -13.94 -0.03
C ILE A 116 -7.43 -15.24 0.00
N PRO A 117 -7.02 -16.29 -0.73
CA PRO A 117 -7.69 -17.57 -0.64
C PRO A 117 -7.53 -18.14 0.78
N ASP A 118 -8.63 -18.59 1.39
CA ASP A 118 -8.63 -19.25 2.71
C ASP A 118 -7.86 -20.58 2.73
N THR A 119 -7.34 -21.01 1.57
CA THR A 119 -6.58 -22.23 1.40
C THR A 119 -5.09 -21.92 1.31
N ALA A 120 -4.34 -22.29 2.34
CA ALA A 120 -2.89 -22.41 2.27
C ALA A 120 -2.54 -23.82 1.77
N THR A 121 -1.81 -23.92 0.66
CA THR A 121 -1.24 -25.20 0.21
C THR A 121 0.07 -25.44 0.95
N LEU A 122 0.12 -26.48 1.78
CA LEU A 122 1.38 -26.99 2.32
C LEU A 122 2.16 -27.64 1.17
N VAL A 123 3.21 -26.98 0.70
CA VAL A 123 4.16 -27.59 -0.22
C VAL A 123 5.16 -28.39 0.61
N ARG A 124 5.04 -29.71 0.57
CA ARG A 124 6.05 -30.62 1.14
C ARG A 124 7.18 -30.74 0.11
N ASP A 125 8.36 -30.28 0.49
CA ASP A 125 9.54 -30.37 -0.37
C ASP A 125 10.03 -31.83 -0.41
N GLY A 126 10.10 -32.40 -1.61
CA GLY A 126 10.78 -33.67 -1.91
C GLY A 126 10.03 -34.97 -1.54
N GLU A 127 9.53 -35.66 -2.56
CA GLU A 127 9.63 -37.11 -2.65
C GLU A 127 9.56 -37.52 -4.13
N GLU A 128 10.74 -37.74 -4.72
CA GLU A 128 10.87 -38.61 -5.88
C GLU A 128 10.62 -40.03 -5.40
N THR A 129 9.52 -40.65 -5.82
CA THR A 129 9.43 -42.10 -5.88
C THR A 129 8.90 -42.49 -7.24
N ARG A 130 9.82 -42.82 -8.14
CA ARG A 130 9.55 -43.72 -9.25
C ARG A 130 9.50 -45.13 -8.69
N GLU A 131 8.32 -45.71 -8.61
CA GLU A 131 8.20 -47.17 -8.62
C GLU A 131 7.20 -47.57 -9.72
N SER A 132 7.73 -48.37 -10.65
CA SER A 132 7.05 -48.93 -11.81
C SER A 132 6.75 -50.39 -11.50
N TYR A 133 5.49 -50.78 -11.34
CA TYR A 133 5.07 -52.18 -11.54
C TYR A 133 3.66 -52.28 -12.14
N GLY A 134 3.63 -52.67 -13.42
CA GLY A 134 2.75 -53.67 -14.05
C GLY A 134 1.24 -53.65 -13.81
N GLU A 135 0.50 -53.42 -14.89
CA GLU A 135 -0.87 -53.92 -15.08
C GLU A 135 -0.94 -55.44 -14.86
N LEU A 136 -1.92 -55.91 -14.08
CA LEU A 136 -2.72 -57.10 -14.40
C LEU A 136 -4.16 -56.88 -13.91
N ASN A 137 -5.08 -56.77 -14.88
CA ASN A 137 -6.51 -56.97 -14.69
C ASN A 137 -6.78 -58.38 -14.12
N TYR A 138 -7.79 -58.56 -13.27
CA TYR A 138 -8.85 -59.58 -13.45
C TYR A 138 -10.01 -59.36 -12.49
N SER A 139 -11.20 -59.39 -13.08
CA SER A 139 -12.55 -59.38 -12.51
C SER A 139 -12.88 -60.64 -11.70
N GLY A 140 -13.70 -60.48 -10.66
CA GLY A 140 -14.38 -61.56 -9.94
C GLY A 140 -15.06 -61.05 -8.69
#